data_AF-A0A848LYB4-F1
#
_entry.id   AF-A0A848LYB4-F1
#
_cell.length_a   1.000
_cell.length_b   1.000
_cell.length_c   1.000
_cell.angle_alpha   90.00
_cell.angle_beta   90.00
_cell.angle_gamma   90.00
#
_symmetry.space_group_name_H-M   'P 1'
#
loop_
_entity.id
_entity.type
_entity.pdbx_description
1 polymer ?
#
loop_
_entity_poly.entity_id
_entity_poly.type
_entity_poly.pdbx_seq_one_letter_code
_entity_poly.pdbx_strand_id
1 'polypeptide(L)'
;MRHLLPILLAGLAACAGPSSVEKGGLVPLKLDEEALSSAYTPRRMALLVGIAEFDDPHWRGLRYTTKDATDLADALKDPARGRFDHVRVLTRPEETTRASILAALRELKRQAHRPDDVVVVYFSAHGTLARDNQGELRRYLVTRDASFRAIPQTALSMDALKAEFDGLSSRRRLLVLATCHSGSGKSLLPKELEAELAGIKAGFYARPLEESSRASVVLAACDWGETAREDEGLRNDIYTHFLIDGLGGAADRNVDGAVTATEAHDYARRRTFAFTEGRQRPSAEILEVGADPVVLSGSIARTGRPELFSYNPRLDGFTLKVDGEPRTDLPGGAAVVPGKRTVELTKGDAVLVRREVDVANGERLPLERLLMEAFPRRSLSLLGGMFTFADARSRDELLPRAPEVALSLRLEDRPLPDFALLFDVGFSTGRQSLVVAPGSKVPFSYTTFTAGAALPYLWRWERLTLFAGPRVAGLYLGRSFDVEAFAGGQSFFTLSPGVVGGVVLRVGERLELMSQAQLMLTYVVVDGRGQAVGFTGGWAGAGYRF
;
A
#
# COMPACT_ATOMS: atom_id res chain seq x y z
N MET A 1 -36.59 15.27 -53.98
CA MET A 1 -36.12 15.83 -52.69
C MET A 1 -34.74 16.47 -52.88
N ARG A 2 -34.70 17.56 -53.65
CA ARG A 2 -33.68 18.61 -53.55
C ARG A 2 -34.17 19.56 -52.44
N HIS A 3 -33.27 20.18 -51.68
CA HIS A 3 -33.51 21.15 -50.58
C HIS A 3 -33.42 20.67 -49.12
N LEU A 4 -32.53 19.73 -48.77
CA LEU A 4 -32.08 19.58 -47.37
C LEU A 4 -30.57 19.31 -47.23
N LEU A 5 -29.76 19.86 -48.14
CA LEU A 5 -28.28 19.82 -48.06
C LEU A 5 -27.56 21.18 -47.85
N PRO A 6 -28.16 22.39 -47.95
CA PRO A 6 -27.38 23.62 -47.82
C PRO A 6 -27.30 24.22 -46.41
N ILE A 7 -27.79 23.56 -45.36
CA ILE A 7 -27.62 24.04 -43.96
C ILE A 7 -26.40 23.40 -43.27
N LEU A 8 -25.83 22.34 -43.84
CA LEU A 8 -24.61 21.68 -43.33
C LEU A 8 -23.31 22.22 -43.94
N LEU A 9 -23.38 23.21 -44.85
CA LEU A 9 -22.22 23.82 -45.52
C LEU A 9 -22.03 25.32 -45.24
N ALA A 10 -22.60 25.82 -44.15
CA ALA A 10 -22.33 27.17 -43.63
C ALA A 10 -21.45 27.18 -42.36
N GLY A 11 -20.85 26.03 -41.99
CA GLY A 11 -19.94 25.89 -40.84
C GLY A 11 -18.45 25.82 -41.19
N LEU A 12 -18.07 25.92 -42.47
CA LEU A 12 -16.69 25.68 -42.92
C LEU A 12 -16.06 26.82 -43.75
N ALA A 13 -16.67 28.01 -43.77
CA ALA A 13 -16.16 29.15 -44.53
C ALA A 13 -15.91 30.41 -43.67
N ALA A 14 -15.39 30.24 -42.45
CA ALA A 14 -15.00 31.34 -41.58
C ALA A 14 -13.63 31.10 -40.93
N CYS A 15 -12.60 30.83 -41.73
CA CYS A 15 -11.18 30.93 -41.34
C CYS A 15 -10.32 31.15 -42.60
N ALA A 16 -10.50 32.28 -43.28
CA ALA A 16 -9.55 32.75 -44.29
C ALA A 16 -9.39 34.27 -44.13
N GLY A 17 -8.88 34.68 -42.97
CA GLY A 17 -8.25 35.99 -42.79
C GLY A 17 -6.74 35.83 -42.94
N PRO A 18 -6.03 36.76 -43.58
CA PRO A 18 -4.60 36.66 -43.79
C PRO A 18 -3.88 37.07 -42.50
N SER A 19 -3.62 36.11 -41.63
CA SER A 19 -2.54 36.21 -40.65
C SER A 19 -1.65 34.99 -40.79
N SER A 20 -0.45 35.26 -41.28
CA SER A 20 0.64 34.31 -41.50
C SER A 20 1.23 33.83 -40.18
N VAL A 21 0.49 32.99 -39.46
CA VAL A 21 1.05 32.14 -38.42
C VAL A 21 0.45 30.76 -38.64
N GLU A 22 1.27 29.80 -39.05
CA GLU A 22 0.86 28.39 -39.17
C GLU A 22 0.24 27.93 -37.85
N LYS A 23 -1.09 27.72 -37.84
CA LYS A 23 -1.75 27.00 -36.75
C LYS A 23 -1.42 25.52 -36.90
N GLY A 24 -0.61 25.00 -35.98
CA GLY A 24 -0.39 23.55 -35.82
C GLY A 24 0.98 23.01 -36.23
N GLY A 25 1.95 23.86 -36.56
CA GLY A 25 3.34 23.43 -36.71
C GLY A 25 3.96 23.11 -35.35
N LEU A 26 4.25 21.84 -35.06
CA LEU A 26 5.13 21.47 -33.95
C LEU A 26 6.53 22.00 -34.27
N VAL A 27 6.92 23.11 -33.63
CA VAL A 27 8.31 23.57 -33.68
C VAL A 27 9.13 22.66 -32.77
N PRO A 28 10.16 21.96 -33.27
CA PRO A 28 11.05 21.19 -32.41
C PRO A 28 11.72 22.15 -31.42
N LEU A 29 11.36 22.04 -30.15
CA LEU A 29 12.04 22.77 -29.09
C LEU A 29 13.40 22.09 -28.89
N LYS A 30 14.47 22.73 -29.33
CA LYS A 30 15.83 22.31 -28.93
C LYS A 30 16.01 22.67 -27.47
N LEU A 31 15.69 21.71 -26.60
CA LEU A 31 16.04 21.77 -25.20
C LEU A 31 17.50 21.35 -25.07
N ASP A 32 18.29 22.19 -24.42
CA ASP A 32 19.61 21.80 -23.97
C ASP A 32 19.44 20.74 -22.87
N GLU A 33 19.91 19.52 -23.14
CA GLU A 33 19.81 18.39 -22.20
C GLU A 33 20.55 18.68 -20.89
N GLU A 34 21.62 19.45 -20.91
CA GLU A 34 22.38 19.82 -19.71
C GLU A 34 21.61 20.84 -18.87
N ALA A 35 21.03 21.85 -19.53
CA ALA A 35 20.12 22.80 -18.86
C ALA A 35 18.87 22.12 -18.30
N LEU A 36 18.31 21.13 -19.02
CA LEU A 36 17.15 20.35 -18.55
C LEU A 36 17.55 19.45 -17.37
N SER A 37 18.66 18.72 -17.48
CA SER A 37 19.17 17.84 -16.41
C SER A 37 19.48 18.63 -15.13
N SER A 38 20.14 19.78 -15.26
CA SER A 38 20.38 20.72 -14.15
C SER A 38 19.07 21.25 -13.56
N ALA A 39 18.13 21.68 -14.40
CA ALA A 39 16.84 22.20 -13.95
C ALA A 39 15.99 21.15 -13.21
N TYR A 40 16.14 19.86 -13.52
CA TYR A 40 15.39 18.75 -12.92
C TYR A 40 16.20 17.90 -11.93
N THR A 41 17.42 18.30 -11.59
CA THR A 41 18.21 17.62 -10.56
C THR A 41 17.44 17.60 -9.24
N PRO A 42 17.24 16.42 -8.61
CA PRO A 42 16.54 16.32 -7.33
C PRO A 42 17.26 17.11 -6.25
N ARG A 43 16.53 17.95 -5.51
CA ARG A 43 17.10 18.71 -4.40
C ARG A 43 16.99 17.91 -3.11
N ARG A 44 17.98 18.07 -2.24
CA ARG A 44 18.06 17.46 -0.92
C ARG A 44 17.87 18.55 0.12
N MET A 45 16.74 18.48 0.83
CA MET A 45 16.30 19.51 1.75
C MET A 45 16.11 18.92 3.15
N ALA A 46 16.51 19.66 4.18
CA ALA A 46 16.33 19.24 5.56
C ALA A 46 15.82 20.40 6.44
N LEU A 47 14.88 20.08 7.33
CA LEU A 47 14.42 20.93 8.42
C LEU A 47 14.68 20.22 9.74
N LEU A 48 15.57 20.77 10.55
CA LEU A 48 15.96 20.20 11.84
C LEU A 48 15.53 21.13 12.96
N VAL A 49 14.83 20.60 13.96
CA VAL A 49 14.27 21.36 15.07
C VAL A 49 14.80 20.79 16.37
N GLY A 50 15.50 21.61 17.15
CA GLY A 50 15.99 21.26 18.48
C GLY A 50 15.38 22.20 19.52
N ILE A 51 14.62 21.65 20.48
CA ILE A 51 13.91 22.46 21.49
C ILE A 51 14.51 22.17 22.86
N ALA A 52 15.30 23.11 23.37
CA ALA A 52 16.01 22.97 24.65
C ALA A 52 15.29 23.65 25.82
N GLU A 53 14.56 24.74 25.53
CA GLU A 53 13.96 25.62 26.52
C GLU A 53 12.45 25.75 26.32
N PHE A 54 11.72 25.92 27.42
CA PHE A 54 10.27 25.98 27.44
C PHE A 54 9.81 27.14 28.33
N ASP A 55 8.73 27.80 27.94
CA ASP A 55 8.18 28.94 28.69
C ASP A 55 7.40 28.48 29.94
N ASP A 56 6.77 27.29 29.88
CA ASP A 56 6.10 26.68 31.03
C ASP A 56 7.13 25.90 31.89
N PRO A 57 7.34 26.28 33.16
CA PRO A 57 8.39 25.72 34.01
C PRO A 57 8.16 24.25 34.41
N HIS A 58 6.99 23.68 34.12
CA HIS A 58 6.80 22.24 34.30
C HIS A 58 7.69 21.46 33.34
N TRP A 59 7.88 21.92 32.11
CA TRP A 59 8.77 21.30 31.15
C TRP A 59 10.22 21.62 31.51
N ARG A 60 10.95 20.61 31.97
CA ARG A 60 12.39 20.77 32.27
C ARG A 60 13.17 20.99 30.98
N GLY A 61 14.15 21.90 31.02
CA GLY A 61 15.05 22.10 29.90
C GLY A 61 15.83 20.82 29.53
N LEU A 62 16.10 20.68 28.24
CA LEU A 62 16.92 19.61 27.67
C LEU A 62 18.32 20.15 27.33
N ARG A 63 19.34 19.31 27.45
CA ARG A 63 20.75 19.74 27.39
C ARG A 63 21.32 19.70 25.98
N TYR A 64 20.93 18.72 25.18
CA TYR A 64 21.60 18.45 23.91
C TYR A 64 20.72 18.61 22.68
N THR A 65 19.42 18.88 22.81
CA THR A 65 18.50 18.98 21.65
C THR A 65 18.95 19.98 20.57
N THR A 66 19.44 21.15 20.99
CA THR A 66 20.04 22.15 20.08
C THR A 66 21.29 21.62 19.39
N LYS A 67 22.13 20.90 20.14
CA LYS A 67 23.36 20.29 19.62
C LYS A 67 23.04 19.13 18.67
N ASP A 68 22.09 18.27 19.00
CA ASP A 68 21.63 17.16 18.15
C ASP A 68 21.17 17.66 16.78
N ALA A 69 20.32 18.70 16.75
CA ALA A 69 19.85 19.31 15.51
C ALA A 69 20.99 19.97 14.71
N THR A 70 21.99 20.54 15.40
CA THR A 70 23.14 21.18 14.74
C THR A 70 24.11 20.14 14.18
N ASP A 71 24.49 19.14 14.95
CA ASP A 71 25.43 18.10 14.52
C ASP A 71 24.86 17.28 13.35
N LEU A 72 23.57 16.95 13.39
CA LEU A 72 22.92 16.27 12.27
C LEU A 72 22.86 17.19 11.05
N ALA A 73 22.61 18.48 11.22
CA ALA A 73 22.63 19.43 10.12
C ALA A 73 24.01 19.52 9.47
N ASP A 74 25.08 19.50 10.27
CA ASP A 74 26.45 19.53 9.77
C ASP A 74 26.80 18.23 9.02
N ALA A 75 26.38 17.07 9.55
CA ALA A 75 26.55 15.79 8.86
C ALA A 75 25.76 15.71 7.54
N LEU A 76 24.56 16.30 7.48
CA LEU A 76 23.75 16.34 6.25
C LEU A 76 24.33 17.33 5.22
N LYS A 77 24.93 18.45 5.65
CA LYS A 77 25.59 19.41 4.75
C LYS A 77 26.92 18.91 4.22
N ASP A 78 27.66 18.13 5.00
CA ASP A 78 29.00 17.66 4.67
C ASP A 78 29.02 17.01 3.27
N PRO A 79 29.81 17.53 2.31
CA PRO A 79 29.92 16.99 0.96
C PRO A 79 30.43 15.53 0.89
N ALA A 80 31.21 15.11 1.89
CA ALA A 80 31.69 13.73 2.01
C ALA A 80 30.65 12.78 2.63
N ARG A 81 29.55 13.33 3.16
CA ARG A 81 28.45 12.58 3.76
C ARG A 81 27.14 12.88 3.02
N GLY A 82 26.29 13.75 3.59
CA GLY A 82 24.93 13.94 3.12
C GLY A 82 24.79 14.81 1.89
N ARG A 83 25.67 15.79 1.66
CA ARG A 83 25.60 16.73 0.53
C ARG A 83 24.17 17.28 0.30
N PHE A 84 23.49 17.69 1.37
CA PHE A 84 22.17 18.32 1.28
C PHE A 84 22.31 19.78 0.81
N ASP A 85 21.47 20.18 -0.16
CA ASP A 85 21.51 21.50 -0.78
C ASP A 85 20.98 22.60 0.15
N HIS A 86 19.91 22.29 0.90
CA HIS A 86 19.22 23.25 1.75
C HIS A 86 18.96 22.63 3.12
N VAL A 87 19.65 23.13 4.14
CA VAL A 87 19.51 22.63 5.52
C VAL A 87 19.16 23.79 6.45
N ARG A 88 17.92 23.79 6.94
CA ARG A 88 17.40 24.79 7.87
C ARG A 88 17.34 24.21 9.28
N VAL A 89 17.91 24.92 10.24
CA VAL A 89 17.96 24.53 11.65
C VAL A 89 17.15 25.55 12.46
N LEU A 90 16.21 25.06 13.28
CA LEU A 90 15.41 25.86 14.21
C LEU A 90 15.78 25.46 15.64
N THR A 91 16.48 26.35 16.34
CA THR A 91 16.93 26.10 17.72
C THR A 91 16.77 27.31 18.62
N ARG A 92 16.50 28.49 18.04
CA ARG A 92 16.30 29.70 18.83
C ARG A 92 14.90 29.71 19.47
N PRO A 93 14.75 30.38 20.62
CA PRO A 93 13.47 30.58 21.29
C PRO A 93 12.30 30.94 20.35
N GLU A 94 12.47 31.96 19.53
CA GLU A 94 11.45 32.50 18.63
C GLU A 94 11.10 31.55 17.46
N GLU A 95 12.00 30.63 17.13
CA GLU A 95 11.85 29.67 16.02
C GLU A 95 11.14 28.39 16.45
N THR A 96 11.12 28.08 17.74
CA THR A 96 10.68 26.79 18.31
C THR A 96 9.28 26.82 18.94
N THR A 97 8.53 27.91 18.70
CA THR A 97 7.09 27.97 18.99
C THR A 97 6.30 27.09 18.02
N ARG A 98 5.10 26.66 18.44
CA ARG A 98 4.20 25.87 17.58
C ARG A 98 3.92 26.56 16.26
N ALA A 99 3.67 27.87 16.27
CA ALA A 99 3.37 28.65 15.08
C ALA A 99 4.57 28.72 14.12
N SER A 100 5.77 29.00 14.65
CA SER A 100 7.01 29.10 13.86
C SER A 100 7.38 27.75 13.21
N ILE A 101 7.25 26.65 13.94
CA ILE A 101 7.53 25.29 13.42
C ILE A 101 6.56 24.95 12.28
N LEU A 102 5.26 25.18 12.46
CA LEU A 102 4.25 24.95 11.40
C LEU A 102 4.50 25.83 10.18
N ALA A 103 4.88 27.10 10.37
CA ALA A 103 5.25 27.98 9.28
C ALA A 103 6.47 27.46 8.50
N ALA A 104 7.48 26.94 9.19
CA ALA A 104 8.66 26.35 8.57
C ALA A 104 8.35 25.06 7.80
N LEU A 105 7.50 24.18 8.34
CA LEU A 105 7.02 22.98 7.64
C LEU A 105 6.26 23.34 6.36
N ARG A 106 5.40 24.36 6.41
CA ARG A 106 4.66 24.84 5.23
C ARG A 106 5.56 25.48 4.19
N GLU A 107 6.60 26.20 4.62
CA GLU A 107 7.62 26.72 3.71
C GLU A 107 8.41 25.57 3.06
N LEU A 108 8.86 24.59 3.84
CA LEU A 108 9.52 23.40 3.31
C LEU A 108 8.64 22.69 2.27
N LYS A 109 7.33 22.58 2.54
CA LYS A 109 6.36 22.01 1.60
C LYS A 109 6.21 22.80 0.31
N ARG A 110 6.26 24.14 0.35
CA ARG A 110 6.30 24.97 -0.87
C ARG A 110 7.59 24.78 -1.66
N GLN A 111 8.71 24.65 -0.95
CA GLN A 111 10.02 24.52 -1.58
C GLN A 111 10.21 23.13 -2.21
N ALA A 112 9.88 22.05 -1.49
CA ALA A 112 10.03 20.65 -1.90
C ALA A 112 8.82 20.15 -2.73
N HIS A 113 8.54 20.86 -3.84
CA HIS A 113 7.39 20.61 -4.69
C HIS A 113 7.62 19.49 -5.73
N ARG A 114 8.84 18.97 -5.87
CA ARG A 114 9.16 17.94 -6.88
C ARG A 114 9.02 16.53 -6.29
N PRO A 115 8.51 15.54 -7.05
CA PRO A 115 8.38 14.17 -6.59
C PRO A 115 9.70 13.51 -6.18
N ASP A 116 10.81 13.87 -6.83
CA ASP A 116 12.11 13.23 -6.62
C ASP A 116 12.99 13.94 -5.57
N ASP A 117 12.60 15.12 -5.10
CA ASP A 117 13.30 15.84 -4.02
C ASP A 117 13.41 14.92 -2.79
N VAL A 118 14.54 14.94 -2.09
CA VAL A 118 14.73 14.23 -0.81
C VAL A 118 14.47 15.20 0.32
N VAL A 119 13.56 14.86 1.22
CA VAL A 119 13.16 15.74 2.33
C VAL A 119 13.38 15.04 3.66
N VAL A 120 14.18 15.64 4.53
CA VAL A 120 14.39 15.18 5.91
C VAL A 120 13.79 16.19 6.88
N VAL A 121 12.94 15.73 7.79
CA VAL A 121 12.44 16.51 8.91
C VAL A 121 12.89 15.84 10.20
N TYR A 122 13.55 16.57 11.09
CA TYR A 122 14.10 16.05 12.34
C TYR A 122 13.61 16.87 13.52
N PHE A 123 13.23 16.19 14.61
CA PHE A 123 12.88 16.81 15.88
C PHE A 123 13.66 16.18 17.03
N SER A 124 14.36 17.01 17.82
CA SER A 124 14.88 16.68 19.15
C SER A 124 14.19 17.55 20.19
N ALA A 125 13.30 16.97 20.99
CA ALA A 125 12.49 17.69 21.96
C ALA A 125 11.82 16.73 22.96
N HIS A 126 11.07 17.30 23.92
CA HIS A 126 10.12 16.50 24.70
C HIS A 126 8.94 16.06 23.82
N GLY A 127 8.47 14.84 24.08
CA GLY A 127 7.14 14.40 23.69
C GLY A 127 6.30 14.14 24.93
N THR A 128 4.97 14.15 24.77
CA THR A 128 4.01 13.85 25.83
C THR A 128 2.76 13.19 25.25
N LEU A 129 1.89 12.70 26.14
CA LEU A 129 0.58 12.16 25.82
C LEU A 129 -0.49 13.01 26.51
N ALA A 130 -1.55 13.31 25.78
CA ALA A 130 -2.74 13.95 26.34
C ALA A 130 -3.99 13.46 25.60
N ARG A 131 -5.14 13.53 26.26
CA ARG A 131 -6.42 13.28 25.59
C ARG A 131 -6.80 14.50 24.76
N ASP A 132 -7.20 14.28 23.51
CA ASP A 132 -7.75 15.34 22.67
C ASP A 132 -9.17 15.75 23.13
N ASN A 133 -9.78 16.69 22.41
CA ASN A 133 -11.13 17.18 22.74
C ASN A 133 -12.22 16.09 22.61
N GLN A 134 -11.92 14.94 22.00
CA GLN A 134 -12.81 13.79 21.86
C GLN A 134 -12.57 12.74 22.95
N GLY A 135 -11.59 12.97 23.84
CA GLY A 135 -11.21 12.04 24.89
C GLY A 135 -10.21 10.96 24.44
N GLU A 136 -9.74 11.00 23.19
CA GLU A 136 -8.82 10.01 22.65
C GLU A 136 -7.38 10.34 23.04
N LEU A 137 -6.61 9.34 23.48
CA LEU A 137 -5.21 9.53 23.86
C LEU A 137 -4.35 9.77 22.61
N ARG A 138 -3.67 10.92 22.55
CA ARG A 138 -2.83 11.34 21.42
C ARG A 138 -1.40 11.63 21.85
N ARG A 139 -0.47 11.55 20.88
CA ARG A 139 0.93 11.97 21.02
C ARG A 139 1.09 13.44 20.63
N TYR A 140 1.90 14.16 21.40
CA TYR A 140 2.24 15.55 21.15
C TYR A 140 3.75 15.75 21.25
N LEU A 141 4.28 16.61 20.38
CA LEU A 141 5.58 17.24 20.51
C LEU A 141 5.42 18.50 21.37
N VAL A 142 6.20 18.61 22.44
CA VAL A 142 6.20 19.80 23.30
C VAL A 142 7.02 20.88 22.60
N THR A 143 6.35 21.93 22.15
CA THR A 143 6.98 23.14 21.60
C THR A 143 7.35 24.10 22.73
N ARG A 144 8.17 25.11 22.45
CA ARG A 144 8.60 26.07 23.48
C ARG A 144 7.44 26.68 24.28
N ASP A 145 6.39 27.07 23.56
CA ASP A 145 5.19 27.75 24.04
C ASP A 145 4.08 26.79 24.52
N ALA A 146 4.36 25.48 24.61
CA ALA A 146 3.39 24.50 25.05
C ALA A 146 3.14 24.61 26.57
N SER A 147 1.88 24.74 26.97
CA SER A 147 1.48 24.71 28.37
C SER A 147 1.16 23.29 28.83
N PHE A 148 1.72 22.90 29.98
CA PHE A 148 1.45 21.61 30.62
C PHE A 148 -0.03 21.41 30.95
N ARG A 149 -0.77 22.49 31.20
CA ARG A 149 -2.20 22.46 31.56
C ARG A 149 -3.14 22.49 30.34
N ALA A 150 -2.61 22.74 29.15
CA ALA A 150 -3.39 22.89 27.92
C ALA A 150 -2.67 22.24 26.73
N ILE A 151 -2.16 21.01 26.93
CA ILE A 151 -1.36 20.28 25.93
C ILE A 151 -2.10 20.17 24.58
N PRO A 152 -3.38 19.73 24.51
CA PRO A 152 -4.07 19.60 23.22
C PRO A 152 -4.19 20.91 22.44
N GLN A 153 -4.21 22.05 23.13
CA GLN A 153 -4.41 23.38 22.54
C GLN A 153 -3.08 24.04 22.14
N THR A 154 -2.02 23.80 22.90
CA THR A 154 -0.76 24.56 22.81
C THR A 154 0.41 23.76 22.26
N ALA A 155 0.45 22.44 22.43
CA ALA A 155 1.49 21.58 21.87
C ALA A 155 1.20 21.24 20.40
N LEU A 156 2.21 20.70 19.69
CA LEU A 156 2.05 20.23 18.32
C LEU A 156 1.62 18.75 18.34
N SER A 157 0.39 18.44 17.94
CA SER A 157 -0.05 17.05 17.84
C SER A 157 0.73 16.31 16.75
N MET A 158 1.03 15.02 16.99
CA MET A 158 1.65 14.17 15.99
C MET A 158 0.79 14.01 14.74
N ASP A 159 -0.54 14.06 14.89
CA ASP A 159 -1.47 14.01 13.77
C ASP A 159 -1.36 15.26 12.88
N ALA A 160 -1.21 16.45 13.48
CA ALA A 160 -1.00 17.69 12.73
C ALA A 160 0.37 17.70 12.05
N LEU A 161 1.42 17.23 12.73
CA LEU A 161 2.75 17.09 12.14
C LEU A 161 2.74 16.11 10.95
N LYS A 162 2.14 14.93 11.13
CA LYS A 162 1.99 13.92 10.08
C LYS A 162 1.17 14.47 8.91
N ALA A 163 0.09 15.21 9.15
CA ALA A 163 -0.69 15.83 8.06
C ALA A 163 0.13 16.84 7.23
N GLU A 164 0.97 17.68 7.86
CA GLU A 164 1.85 18.60 7.12
C GLU A 164 2.93 17.82 6.34
N PHE A 165 3.51 16.79 6.95
CA PHE A 165 4.53 15.92 6.32
C PHE A 165 3.97 15.08 5.16
N ASP A 166 2.79 14.49 5.33
CA ASP A 166 2.10 13.70 4.32
C ASP A 166 1.64 14.56 3.14
N GLY A 167 1.44 15.85 3.39
CA GLY A 167 1.18 16.85 2.37
C GLY A 167 2.37 17.20 1.47
N LEU A 168 3.59 16.73 1.75
CA LEU A 168 4.75 16.95 0.86
C LEU A 168 4.54 16.31 -0.53
N SER A 169 5.02 17.00 -1.58
CA SER A 169 4.98 16.47 -2.96
C SER A 169 6.05 15.41 -3.20
N SER A 170 7.19 15.55 -2.52
CA SER A 170 8.28 14.57 -2.53
C SER A 170 7.77 13.17 -2.16
N ARG A 171 8.25 12.17 -2.90
CA ARG A 171 8.07 10.74 -2.64
C ARG A 171 9.21 10.16 -1.80
N ARG A 172 10.22 10.97 -1.43
CA ARG A 172 11.43 10.54 -0.71
C ARG A 172 11.55 11.37 0.56
N ARG A 173 10.70 11.05 1.54
CA ARG A 173 10.57 11.85 2.75
C ARG A 173 10.85 11.03 4.00
N LEU A 174 11.64 11.60 4.88
CA LEU A 174 12.03 11.03 6.16
C LEU A 174 11.65 11.96 7.30
N LEU A 175 10.90 11.45 8.27
CA LEU A 175 10.65 12.10 9.54
C LEU A 175 11.43 11.36 10.64
N VAL A 176 12.26 12.06 11.39
CA VAL A 176 13.02 11.50 12.51
C VAL A 176 12.59 12.18 13.80
N LEU A 177 12.18 11.38 14.79
CA LEU A 177 11.66 11.82 16.08
C LEU A 177 12.61 11.35 17.19
N ALA A 178 13.51 12.23 17.62
CA ALA A 178 14.30 12.08 18.83
C ALA A 178 13.52 12.62 20.04
N THR A 179 12.36 12.03 20.30
CA THR A 179 11.40 12.48 21.32
C THR A 179 10.94 11.33 22.20
N CYS A 180 10.71 11.59 23.49
CA CYS A 180 10.11 10.61 24.40
C CYS A 180 8.58 10.65 24.29
N HIS A 181 7.91 9.53 24.06
CA HIS A 181 6.43 9.43 24.18
C HIS A 181 6.00 8.39 25.22
N SER A 182 6.90 8.03 26.14
CA SER A 182 6.76 6.91 27.07
C SER A 182 5.62 7.05 28.06
N GLY A 183 5.20 8.28 28.35
CA GLY A 183 4.38 8.55 29.53
C GLY A 183 5.09 8.20 30.85
N SER A 184 6.40 7.99 30.83
CA SER A 184 7.24 7.67 31.99
C SER A 184 8.58 8.40 31.89
N GLY A 185 9.23 8.64 33.03
CA GLY A 185 10.53 9.31 33.08
C GLY A 185 10.45 10.82 32.80
N LYS A 186 11.17 11.30 31.77
CA LYS A 186 11.25 12.74 31.41
C LYS A 186 10.01 13.25 30.66
N SER A 187 9.16 12.35 30.14
CA SER A 187 7.89 12.68 29.51
C SER A 187 6.85 12.91 30.61
N LEU A 188 6.59 14.19 30.93
CA LEU A 188 5.61 14.52 31.98
C LEU A 188 4.20 14.23 31.46
N LEU A 189 3.42 13.52 32.27
CA LEU A 189 1.99 13.31 32.08
C LEU A 189 1.18 13.98 33.19
N PRO A 190 -0.07 14.37 32.92
CA PRO A 190 -1.05 14.62 33.97
C PRO A 190 -1.15 13.39 34.90
N LYS A 191 -1.22 13.61 36.22
CA LYS A 191 -1.18 12.54 37.24
C LYS A 191 -2.28 11.50 37.06
N GLU A 192 -3.44 11.94 36.58
CA GLU A 192 -4.60 11.10 36.32
C GLU A 192 -4.32 10.09 35.20
N LEU A 193 -3.57 10.50 34.18
CA LEU A 193 -3.19 9.66 33.04
C LEU A 193 -2.01 8.74 33.37
N GLU A 194 -1.06 9.22 34.18
CA GLU A 194 0.06 8.40 34.70
C GLU A 194 -0.47 7.20 35.51
N ALA A 195 -1.45 7.42 36.39
CA ALA A 195 -2.09 6.37 37.19
C ALA A 195 -2.86 5.35 36.32
N GLU A 196 -3.49 5.79 35.23
CA GLU A 196 -4.21 4.93 34.29
C GLU A 196 -3.25 4.05 33.47
N LEU A 197 -2.15 4.65 32.97
CA LEU A 197 -1.18 3.96 32.12
C LEU A 197 -0.28 2.97 32.88
N ALA A 198 -0.10 3.16 34.19
CA ALA A 198 0.67 2.24 35.05
C ALA A 198 0.13 0.80 35.06
N GLY A 199 -1.13 0.59 34.66
CA GLY A 199 -1.78 -0.72 34.57
C GLY A 199 -1.74 -1.39 33.19
N ILE A 200 -1.30 -0.71 32.13
CA ILE A 200 -1.42 -1.19 30.74
C ILE A 200 -0.05 -1.69 30.25
N LYS A 201 0.13 -3.02 30.20
CA LYS A 201 1.38 -3.69 29.77
C LYS A 201 1.47 -4.03 28.26
N ALA A 202 0.61 -3.49 27.41
CA ALA A 202 0.57 -3.84 25.98
C ALA A 202 0.68 -2.61 25.07
N GLY A 203 1.50 -2.74 24.02
CA GLY A 203 1.78 -1.71 23.03
C GLY A 203 0.53 -1.18 22.34
N PHE A 204 0.25 0.09 22.55
CA PHE A 204 -0.93 0.77 22.03
C PHE A 204 -0.65 1.31 20.62
N TYR A 205 -0.49 0.44 19.61
CA TYR A 205 -0.65 0.85 18.20
C TYR A 205 -1.20 -0.28 17.33
N ALA A 206 -2.40 -0.07 16.82
CA ALA A 206 -2.81 -0.52 15.49
C ALA A 206 -4.02 0.30 15.03
N ARG A 207 -3.77 1.50 14.48
CA ARG A 207 -4.64 1.98 13.40
C ARG A 207 -3.86 1.80 12.11
N PRO A 208 -4.28 0.89 11.21
CA PRO A 208 -3.76 0.84 9.86
C PRO A 208 -4.16 2.14 9.18
N LEU A 209 -3.19 2.92 8.70
CA LEU A 209 -3.47 4.00 7.76
C LEU A 209 -3.50 3.36 6.37
N GLU A 210 -4.70 3.32 5.83
CA GLU A 210 -5.03 2.78 4.52
C GLU A 210 -4.28 3.54 3.41
N GLU A 211 -3.75 2.75 2.47
CA GLU A 211 -3.44 3.08 1.07
C GLU A 211 -2.96 4.50 0.76
N SER A 212 -1.64 4.72 0.81
CA SER A 212 -1.02 5.71 -0.08
C SER A 212 0.37 5.25 -0.54
N SER A 213 0.52 5.08 -1.87
CA SER A 213 1.77 4.64 -2.51
C SER A 213 2.77 5.81 -2.61
N ARG A 214 3.51 6.07 -1.53
CA ARG A 214 4.62 7.04 -1.43
C ARG A 214 5.63 6.61 -0.36
N ALA A 215 6.94 6.60 -0.67
CA ALA A 215 7.98 6.22 0.30
C ALA A 215 8.11 7.27 1.42
N SER A 216 7.49 6.95 2.55
CA SER A 216 7.46 7.73 3.77
C SER A 216 8.07 6.88 4.88
N VAL A 217 9.17 7.37 5.45
CA VAL A 217 9.86 6.71 6.57
C VAL A 217 9.72 7.57 7.80
N VAL A 218 9.21 6.99 8.89
CA VAL A 218 9.21 7.64 10.21
C VAL A 218 10.11 6.83 11.12
N LEU A 219 11.17 7.45 11.62
CA LEU A 219 12.11 6.86 12.57
C LEU A 219 11.90 7.50 13.94
N ALA A 220 11.89 6.69 15.00
CA ALA A 220 11.81 7.17 16.37
C ALA A 220 13.00 6.66 17.20
N ALA A 221 13.52 7.52 18.07
CA ALA A 221 14.67 7.21 18.92
C ALA A 221 14.38 6.15 20.00
N CYS A 222 13.11 5.88 20.31
CA CYS A 222 12.70 4.87 21.26
C CYS A 222 11.30 4.33 20.92
N ASP A 223 10.97 3.15 21.45
CA ASP A 223 9.66 2.54 21.31
C ASP A 223 8.66 3.10 22.34
N TRP A 224 7.40 2.71 22.22
CA TRP A 224 6.36 3.06 23.16
C TRP A 224 6.71 2.62 24.59
N GLY A 225 6.44 3.48 25.57
CA GLY A 225 6.75 3.21 26.97
C GLY A 225 8.23 3.34 27.33
N GLU A 226 9.11 3.64 26.37
CA GLU A 226 10.54 3.85 26.60
C GLU A 226 10.94 5.33 26.50
N THR A 227 12.09 5.67 27.12
CA THR A 227 12.63 7.03 27.15
C THR A 227 13.76 7.15 26.13
N ALA A 228 13.70 8.17 25.26
CA ALA A 228 14.84 8.64 24.49
C ALA A 228 15.82 9.39 25.41
N ARG A 229 17.04 8.89 25.54
CA ARG A 229 17.99 9.35 26.57
C ARG A 229 19.06 10.28 25.99
N GLU A 230 19.39 11.30 26.76
CA GLU A 230 20.59 12.13 26.60
C GLU A 230 21.74 11.51 27.37
N ASP A 231 22.93 11.51 26.79
CA ASP A 231 24.14 11.00 27.43
C ASP A 231 25.21 12.09 27.54
N GLU A 232 25.83 12.21 28.72
CA GLU A 232 26.84 13.24 28.98
C GLU A 232 28.18 12.94 28.32
N GLY A 233 28.53 11.67 28.13
CA GLY A 233 29.75 11.25 27.45
C GLY A 233 29.66 11.47 25.94
N LEU A 234 28.52 11.10 25.35
CA LEU A 234 28.26 11.32 23.92
C LEU A 234 27.95 12.79 23.60
N ARG A 235 27.46 13.56 24.60
CA ARG A 235 27.00 14.95 24.45
C ARG A 235 25.93 15.12 23.37
N ASN A 236 25.05 14.14 23.27
CA ASN A 236 23.93 14.08 22.34
C ASN A 236 22.83 13.21 22.95
N ASP A 237 21.65 13.20 22.36
CA ASP A 237 20.78 12.04 22.51
C ASP A 237 21.43 10.79 21.88
N ILE A 238 21.28 9.64 22.55
CA ILE A 238 22.03 8.42 22.21
C ILE A 238 21.72 7.94 20.79
N TYR A 239 20.46 8.06 20.36
CA TYR A 239 20.05 7.62 19.03
C TYR A 239 20.63 8.51 17.94
N THR A 240 20.51 9.83 18.08
CA THR A 240 21.03 10.78 17.10
C THR A 240 22.54 10.72 16.99
N HIS A 241 23.25 10.49 18.09
CA HIS A 241 24.68 10.24 18.05
C HIS A 241 25.03 9.09 17.09
N PHE A 242 24.41 7.91 17.28
CA PHE A 242 24.69 6.75 16.43
C PHE A 242 24.09 6.86 15.02
N LEU A 243 23.03 7.64 14.85
CA LEU A 243 22.50 7.98 13.53
C LEU A 243 23.54 8.78 12.73
N ILE A 244 24.12 9.82 13.33
CA ILE A 244 25.18 10.64 12.72
C ILE A 244 26.44 9.80 12.45
N ASP A 245 26.84 8.95 13.39
CA ASP A 245 27.99 8.03 13.23
C ASP A 245 27.80 7.11 12.02
N GLY A 246 26.60 6.55 11.85
CA GLY A 246 26.25 5.71 10.71
C GLY A 246 26.40 6.41 9.34
N LEU A 247 26.12 7.72 9.28
CA LEU A 247 26.29 8.51 8.04
C LEU A 247 27.75 8.63 7.60
N GLY A 248 28.72 8.26 8.44
CA GLY A 248 30.13 8.14 8.07
C GLY A 248 30.46 6.94 7.17
N GLY A 249 29.46 6.12 6.81
CA GLY A 249 29.60 4.97 5.90
C GLY A 249 29.57 3.62 6.61
N ALA A 250 29.72 3.57 7.94
CA ALA A 250 29.64 2.32 8.71
C ALA A 250 28.26 1.65 8.67
N ALA A 251 27.23 2.39 8.25
CA ALA A 251 25.88 1.88 8.07
C ALA A 251 25.61 1.26 6.69
N ASP A 252 26.47 1.46 5.68
CA ASP A 252 26.33 0.88 4.33
C ASP A 252 26.42 -0.65 4.41
N ARG A 253 25.26 -1.28 4.57
CA ARG A 253 25.14 -2.71 4.90
C ARG A 253 25.23 -3.54 3.64
N ASN A 254 24.62 -3.08 2.56
CA ASN A 254 24.61 -3.78 1.27
C ASN A 254 25.90 -3.50 0.46
N VAL A 255 26.73 -2.56 0.91
CA VAL A 255 28.02 -2.17 0.35
C VAL A 255 27.88 -1.52 -1.03
N ASP A 256 26.79 -0.81 -1.29
CA ASP A 256 26.51 -0.16 -2.57
C ASP A 256 27.18 1.23 -2.74
N GLY A 257 27.79 1.76 -1.67
CA GLY A 257 28.44 3.07 -1.63
C GLY A 257 27.56 4.19 -1.09
N ALA A 258 26.34 3.89 -0.69
CA ALA A 258 25.42 4.82 -0.05
C ALA A 258 24.94 4.30 1.32
N VAL A 259 24.46 5.22 2.15
CA VAL A 259 23.74 4.91 3.38
C VAL A 259 22.31 5.39 3.21
N THR A 260 21.37 4.45 3.17
CA THR A 260 19.93 4.72 3.18
C THR A 260 19.42 5.06 4.58
N ALA A 261 18.21 5.63 4.67
CA ALA A 261 17.55 5.90 5.95
C ALA A 261 17.35 4.62 6.77
N THR A 262 17.00 3.50 6.14
CA THR A 262 16.85 2.21 6.84
C THR A 262 18.17 1.64 7.35
N GLU A 263 19.25 1.80 6.59
CA GLU A 263 20.58 1.37 7.01
C GLU A 263 21.09 2.21 8.17
N ALA A 264 20.96 3.54 8.07
CA ALA A 264 21.29 4.46 9.16
C ALA A 264 20.48 4.13 10.43
N HIS A 265 19.19 3.85 10.27
CA HIS A 265 18.33 3.43 11.38
C HIS A 265 18.79 2.12 12.01
N ASP A 266 19.02 1.07 11.22
CA ASP A 266 19.41 -0.24 11.74
C ASP A 266 20.77 -0.19 12.45
N TYR A 267 21.69 0.61 11.92
CA TYR A 267 22.97 0.89 12.58
C TYR A 267 22.75 1.58 13.93
N ALA A 268 22.00 2.69 13.94
CA ALA A 268 21.72 3.46 15.15
C ALA A 268 20.95 2.63 16.19
N ARG A 269 19.96 1.85 15.75
CA ARG A 269 19.15 0.96 16.59
C ARG A 269 20.01 -0.05 17.33
N ARG A 270 20.88 -0.78 16.62
CA ARG A 270 21.77 -1.77 17.24
C ARG A 270 22.73 -1.15 18.25
N ARG A 271 23.33 0.00 17.91
CA ARG A 271 24.26 0.71 18.79
C ARG A 271 23.58 1.28 20.02
N THR A 272 22.41 1.92 19.86
CA THR A 272 21.60 2.42 20.98
C THR A 272 21.15 1.30 21.90
N PHE A 273 20.67 0.18 21.35
CA PHE A 273 20.25 -0.97 22.14
C PHE A 273 21.42 -1.52 22.97
N ALA A 274 22.59 -1.71 22.35
CA ALA A 274 23.78 -2.18 23.03
C ALA A 274 24.28 -1.19 24.10
N PHE A 275 24.40 0.09 23.75
CA PHE A 275 24.89 1.14 24.65
C PHE A 275 23.99 1.34 25.88
N THR A 276 22.68 1.19 25.69
CA THR A 276 21.70 1.34 26.79
C THR A 276 21.43 0.05 27.54
N GLU A 277 22.08 -1.06 27.19
CA GLU A 277 21.85 -2.40 27.75
C GLU A 277 20.36 -2.81 27.63
N GLY A 278 19.77 -2.53 26.47
CA GLY A 278 18.38 -2.87 26.14
C GLY A 278 17.32 -1.94 26.72
N ARG A 279 17.71 -0.83 27.38
CA ARG A 279 16.76 0.14 27.97
C ARG A 279 16.17 1.15 26.98
N GLN A 280 16.65 1.16 25.74
CA GLN A 280 16.14 2.00 24.66
C GLN A 280 16.21 1.24 23.33
N ARG A 281 15.06 1.07 22.68
CA ARG A 281 14.85 0.39 21.40
C ARG A 281 14.29 1.39 20.40
N PRO A 282 15.12 1.94 19.50
CA PRO A 282 14.62 2.73 18.38
C PRO A 282 13.66 1.91 17.50
N SER A 283 12.69 2.58 16.90
CA SER A 283 11.67 1.98 16.04
C SER A 283 11.55 2.71 14.71
N ALA A 284 11.00 2.00 13.71
CA ALA A 284 10.77 2.53 12.37
C ALA A 284 9.37 2.14 11.89
N GLU A 285 8.68 3.08 11.26
CA GLU A 285 7.43 2.90 10.53
C GLU A 285 7.71 3.20 9.06
N ILE A 286 7.53 2.19 8.19
CA ILE A 286 7.77 2.30 6.75
C ILE A 286 6.47 1.97 6.03
N LEU A 287 5.93 2.96 5.32
CA LEU A 287 4.60 2.86 4.69
C LEU A 287 4.64 2.26 3.27
N GLU A 288 5.81 2.08 2.66
CA GLU A 288 5.94 1.49 1.31
C GLU A 288 7.13 0.52 1.20
N VAL A 289 6.91 -0.60 0.52
CA VAL A 289 7.86 -1.69 0.37
C VAL A 289 8.19 -1.86 -1.12
N GLY A 290 9.41 -1.55 -1.55
CA GLY A 290 9.80 -1.82 -2.94
C GLY A 290 11.17 -1.31 -3.40
N ALA A 291 11.63 -0.17 -2.92
CA ALA A 291 12.99 0.33 -3.18
C ALA A 291 13.26 1.41 -2.14
N ASP A 292 14.29 1.31 -1.30
CA ASP A 292 14.59 2.42 -0.36
C ASP A 292 15.05 3.61 -1.17
N PRO A 293 14.32 4.75 -1.19
CA PRO A 293 14.73 5.84 -2.04
C PRO A 293 15.31 7.01 -1.22
N VAL A 294 15.41 6.91 0.11
CA VAL A 294 15.97 7.97 0.95
C VAL A 294 17.43 7.66 1.27
N VAL A 295 18.30 7.97 0.32
CA VAL A 295 19.76 8.00 0.56
C VAL A 295 20.08 9.22 1.42
N LEU A 296 20.73 8.99 2.56
CA LEU A 296 21.14 10.04 3.50
C LEU A 296 22.61 10.42 3.38
N SER A 297 23.48 9.49 2.98
CA SER A 297 24.92 9.74 2.82
C SER A 297 25.49 8.97 1.63
N GLY A 298 26.50 9.53 0.97
CA GLY A 298 27.15 8.92 -0.19
C GLY A 298 26.27 8.88 -1.44
N SER A 299 26.63 8.00 -2.38
CA SER A 299 25.94 7.81 -3.65
C SER A 299 26.08 6.35 -4.09
N ILE A 300 24.99 5.77 -4.59
CA ILE A 300 24.99 4.39 -5.08
C ILE A 300 25.98 4.29 -6.25
N ALA A 301 27.14 3.68 -5.98
CA ALA A 301 28.26 3.59 -6.92
C ALA A 301 28.29 2.24 -7.64
N ARG A 302 27.63 1.22 -7.08
CA ARG A 302 27.56 -0.14 -7.61
C ARG A 302 26.28 -0.83 -7.16
N THR A 303 25.96 -1.96 -7.78
CA THR A 303 24.88 -2.82 -7.30
C THR A 303 25.26 -3.43 -5.95
N GLY A 304 24.49 -3.14 -4.90
CA GLY A 304 24.67 -3.70 -3.56
C GLY A 304 24.36 -5.19 -3.48
N ARG A 305 24.66 -5.78 -2.32
CA ARG A 305 24.22 -7.13 -1.96
C ARG A 305 22.70 -7.17 -1.81
N PRO A 306 22.05 -8.33 -2.05
CA PRO A 306 20.64 -8.48 -1.74
C PRO A 306 20.36 -8.25 -0.27
N GLU A 307 19.19 -7.71 0.04
CA GLU A 307 18.74 -7.45 1.40
C GLU A 307 17.44 -8.16 1.69
N LEU A 308 17.38 -8.79 2.86
CA LEU A 308 16.14 -9.31 3.45
C LEU A 308 15.75 -8.41 4.62
N PHE A 309 14.53 -7.92 4.65
CA PHE A 309 14.12 -6.96 5.69
C PHE A 309 12.64 -7.08 6.06
N SER A 310 12.33 -6.65 7.29
CA SER A 310 10.96 -6.33 7.68
C SER A 310 10.99 -5.29 8.79
N TYR A 311 10.12 -4.29 8.64
CA TYR A 311 9.84 -3.29 9.67
C TYR A 311 8.40 -3.43 10.19
N ASN A 312 7.77 -4.58 9.95
CA ASN A 312 6.42 -4.84 10.42
C ASN A 312 6.44 -5.11 11.93
N PRO A 313 5.72 -4.32 12.75
CA PRO A 313 5.68 -4.51 14.20
C PRO A 313 5.18 -5.90 14.63
N ARG A 314 4.42 -6.60 13.78
CA ARG A 314 3.95 -7.97 14.06
C ARG A 314 5.08 -8.99 14.13
N LEU A 315 6.22 -8.69 13.51
CA LEU A 315 7.42 -9.53 13.54
C LEU A 315 8.43 -9.08 14.62
N ASP A 316 8.01 -8.24 15.57
CA ASP A 316 8.88 -7.83 16.66
C ASP A 316 9.30 -9.02 17.55
N GLY A 317 10.60 -9.05 17.84
CA GLY A 317 11.27 -10.12 18.58
C GLY A 317 11.45 -11.43 17.80
N PHE A 318 11.19 -11.46 16.50
CA PHE A 318 11.62 -12.57 15.64
C PHE A 318 13.07 -12.38 15.21
N THR A 319 13.78 -13.48 15.02
CA THR A 319 15.12 -13.53 14.43
C THR A 319 15.03 -14.00 12.99
N LEU A 320 15.60 -13.22 12.07
CA LEU A 320 15.84 -13.63 10.70
C LEU A 320 17.09 -14.51 10.65
N LYS A 321 16.93 -15.75 10.18
CA LYS A 321 18.04 -16.67 9.89
C LYS A 321 18.15 -16.91 8.39
N VAL A 322 19.38 -17.05 7.91
CA VAL A 322 19.70 -17.31 6.50
C VAL A 322 20.74 -18.41 6.45
N ASP A 323 20.38 -19.52 5.79
CA ASP A 323 21.16 -20.76 5.72
C ASP A 323 21.49 -21.33 7.12
N GLY A 324 20.52 -21.27 8.03
CA GLY A 324 20.63 -21.74 9.42
C GLY A 324 21.25 -20.73 10.39
N GLU A 325 21.94 -19.70 9.89
CA GLU A 325 22.66 -18.73 10.72
C GLU A 325 21.82 -17.49 11.04
N PRO A 326 21.77 -17.02 12.30
CA PRO A 326 21.08 -15.79 12.66
C PRO A 326 21.75 -14.57 12.02
N ARG A 327 20.94 -13.66 11.46
CA ARG A 327 21.41 -12.46 10.76
C ARG A 327 21.06 -11.17 11.49
N THR A 328 19.80 -11.02 11.90
CA THR A 328 19.33 -9.86 12.67
C THR A 328 18.04 -10.21 13.39
N ASP A 329 17.80 -9.53 14.51
CA ASP A 329 16.47 -9.46 15.10
C ASP A 329 15.62 -8.43 14.35
N LEU A 330 14.34 -8.72 14.25
CA LEU A 330 13.32 -7.88 13.63
C LEU A 330 12.66 -6.98 14.69
N PRO A 331 12.20 -5.77 14.31
CA PRO A 331 12.30 -5.17 12.97
C PRO A 331 13.74 -4.77 12.58
N GLY A 332 14.08 -4.94 11.31
CA GLY A 332 15.40 -4.65 10.73
C GLY A 332 15.67 -5.36 9.40
N GLY A 333 16.86 -5.12 8.84
CA GLY A 333 17.33 -5.73 7.60
C GLY A 333 18.73 -6.32 7.68
N ALA A 334 18.97 -7.34 6.84
CA ALA A 334 20.25 -8.01 6.68
C ALA A 334 20.63 -8.13 5.20
N ALA A 335 21.87 -7.77 4.86
CA ALA A 335 22.44 -8.09 3.56
C ALA A 335 22.87 -9.55 3.52
N VAL A 336 22.61 -10.23 2.40
CA VAL A 336 22.90 -11.65 2.18
C VAL A 336 23.74 -11.83 0.92
N VAL A 337 24.27 -13.04 0.73
CA VAL A 337 24.99 -13.39 -0.50
C VAL A 337 23.95 -13.72 -1.59
N PRO A 338 24.13 -13.29 -2.85
CA PRO A 338 23.19 -13.62 -3.93
C PRO A 338 23.08 -15.14 -4.18
N GLY A 339 21.99 -15.52 -4.85
CA GLY A 339 21.62 -16.89 -5.20
C GLY A 339 20.55 -17.48 -4.29
N LYS A 340 20.36 -18.79 -4.39
CA LYS A 340 19.41 -19.54 -3.57
C LYS A 340 19.83 -19.54 -2.09
N ARG A 341 18.89 -19.14 -1.23
CA ARG A 341 19.04 -19.03 0.22
C ARG A 341 17.87 -19.68 0.94
N THR A 342 18.16 -20.38 2.03
CA THR A 342 17.11 -20.81 2.97
C THR A 342 16.87 -19.70 3.98
N VAL A 343 15.69 -19.10 3.95
CA VAL A 343 15.28 -18.02 4.84
C VAL A 343 14.30 -18.55 5.88
N GLU A 344 14.59 -18.26 7.14
CA GLU A 344 13.80 -18.69 8.29
C GLU A 344 13.48 -17.51 9.21
N LEU A 345 12.23 -17.43 9.66
CA LEU A 345 11.83 -16.51 10.73
C LEU A 345 11.51 -17.31 11.97
N THR A 346 12.22 -17.05 13.06
CA THR A 346 12.08 -17.80 14.31
C THR A 346 11.82 -16.89 15.50
N LYS A 347 11.06 -17.35 16.48
CA LYS A 347 10.89 -16.66 17.78
C LYS A 347 11.18 -17.67 18.89
N GLY A 348 12.36 -17.56 19.50
CA GLY A 348 12.92 -18.66 20.29
C GLY A 348 13.09 -19.91 19.41
N ASP A 349 12.57 -21.04 19.88
CA ASP A 349 12.64 -22.32 19.15
C ASP A 349 11.51 -22.48 18.10
N ALA A 350 10.51 -21.59 18.08
CA ALA A 350 9.39 -21.69 17.15
C ALA A 350 9.77 -21.12 15.78
N VAL A 351 9.57 -21.90 14.72
CA VAL A 351 9.74 -21.48 13.32
C VAL A 351 8.39 -21.03 12.75
N LEU A 352 8.29 -19.76 12.36
CA LEU A 352 7.10 -19.21 11.72
C LEU A 352 7.06 -19.53 10.23
N VAL A 353 8.19 -19.36 9.54
CA VAL A 353 8.33 -19.64 8.12
C VAL A 353 9.75 -20.13 7.83
N ARG A 354 9.85 -21.10 6.91
CA ARG A 354 11.10 -21.59 6.33
C ARG A 354 10.90 -21.80 4.83
N ARG A 355 11.66 -21.08 4.00
CA ARG A 355 11.54 -21.12 2.53
C ARG A 355 12.89 -21.01 1.85
N GLU A 356 13.01 -21.63 0.68
CA GLU A 356 14.10 -21.34 -0.26
C GLU A 356 13.66 -20.14 -1.12
N VAL A 357 14.51 -19.12 -1.20
CA VAL A 357 14.32 -17.94 -2.03
C VAL A 357 15.56 -17.76 -2.90
N ASP A 358 15.39 -17.34 -4.14
CA ASP A 358 16.50 -16.95 -5.00
C ASP A 358 16.61 -15.43 -4.98
N VAL A 359 17.74 -14.90 -4.52
CA VAL A 359 17.94 -13.45 -4.34
C VAL A 359 19.04 -12.93 -5.26
N ALA A 360 18.73 -11.90 -6.06
CA ALA A 360 19.66 -11.28 -6.99
C ALA A 360 20.44 -10.11 -6.35
N ASN A 361 21.58 -9.73 -6.94
CA ASN A 361 22.29 -8.52 -6.52
C ASN A 361 21.38 -7.29 -6.64
N GLY A 362 21.42 -6.42 -5.64
CA GLY A 362 20.60 -5.22 -5.52
C GLY A 362 19.14 -5.49 -5.19
N GLU A 363 18.71 -6.75 -5.06
CA GLU A 363 17.34 -7.09 -4.71
C GLU A 363 17.07 -6.79 -3.24
N ARG A 364 16.00 -6.04 -2.97
CA ARG A 364 15.48 -5.84 -1.61
C ARG A 364 14.21 -6.66 -1.47
N LEU A 365 14.30 -7.78 -0.75
CA LEU A 365 13.19 -8.70 -0.55
C LEU A 365 12.54 -8.47 0.82
N PRO A 366 11.31 -7.94 0.86
CA PRO A 366 10.55 -7.86 2.10
C PRO A 366 10.11 -9.24 2.59
N LEU A 367 10.30 -9.51 3.88
CA LEU A 367 9.95 -10.81 4.48
C LEU A 367 8.44 -11.06 4.48
N GLU A 368 7.61 -10.03 4.37
CA GLU A 368 6.16 -10.14 4.21
C GLU A 368 5.80 -10.94 2.94
N ARG A 369 6.61 -10.91 1.89
CA ARG A 369 6.38 -11.75 0.70
C ARG A 369 6.43 -13.23 1.03
N LEU A 370 7.32 -13.63 1.94
CA LEU A 370 7.43 -15.03 2.40
C LEU A 370 6.19 -15.47 3.19
N LEU A 371 5.53 -14.52 3.86
CA LEU A 371 4.27 -14.74 4.58
C LEU A 371 3.05 -14.71 3.63
N MET A 372 3.07 -13.88 2.59
CA MET A 372 1.99 -13.78 1.60
C MET A 372 1.96 -14.94 0.61
N GLU A 373 3.12 -15.47 0.22
CA GLU A 373 3.23 -16.68 -0.60
C GLU A 373 2.85 -17.96 0.17
N ALA A 374 2.62 -17.86 1.47
CA ALA A 374 2.00 -18.94 2.24
C ALA A 374 0.50 -19.10 1.94
N PHE A 375 -0.15 -18.11 1.31
CA PHE A 375 -1.57 -18.18 0.97
C PHE A 375 -1.75 -18.61 -0.50
N PRO A 376 -2.43 -19.73 -0.75
CA PRO A 376 -2.66 -20.18 -2.12
C PRO A 376 -3.48 -19.15 -2.91
N ARG A 377 -2.94 -18.68 -4.03
CA ARG A 377 -3.52 -17.66 -4.92
C ARG A 377 -4.28 -18.24 -6.10
N ARG A 378 -4.43 -19.57 -6.12
CA ARG A 378 -5.21 -20.30 -7.09
C ARG A 378 -6.32 -21.01 -6.32
N SER A 379 -7.53 -20.99 -6.86
CA SER A 379 -8.60 -21.82 -6.32
C SER A 379 -9.35 -22.54 -7.42
N LEU A 380 -9.75 -23.77 -7.13
CA LEU A 380 -10.67 -24.55 -7.95
C LEU A 380 -11.94 -24.80 -7.14
N SER A 381 -13.06 -24.35 -7.68
CA SER A 381 -14.37 -24.38 -7.02
C SER A 381 -15.36 -25.25 -7.77
N LEU A 382 -16.10 -26.07 -7.02
CA LEU A 382 -17.28 -26.77 -7.50
C LEU A 382 -18.52 -25.99 -7.03
N LEU A 383 -19.34 -25.58 -7.98
CA LEU A 383 -20.46 -24.68 -7.76
C LEU A 383 -21.75 -25.31 -8.28
N GLY A 384 -22.85 -25.10 -7.55
CA GLY A 384 -24.21 -25.44 -7.97
C GLY A 384 -25.05 -24.17 -8.08
N GLY A 385 -25.91 -24.11 -9.09
CA GLY A 385 -26.63 -22.89 -9.40
C GLY A 385 -27.79 -23.06 -10.37
N MET A 386 -28.22 -21.94 -10.92
CA MET A 386 -29.32 -21.85 -11.87
C MET A 386 -28.92 -20.96 -13.06
N PHE A 387 -29.27 -21.42 -14.25
CA PHE A 387 -29.24 -20.66 -15.49
C PHE A 387 -30.65 -20.16 -15.84
N THR A 388 -30.75 -18.94 -16.38
CA THR A 388 -32.02 -18.41 -16.91
C THR A 388 -31.81 -17.31 -17.95
N PHE A 389 -32.77 -17.16 -18.85
CA PHE A 389 -32.90 -15.94 -19.66
C PHE A 389 -33.49 -14.79 -18.82
N ALA A 390 -33.08 -13.57 -19.13
CA ALA A 390 -33.50 -12.35 -18.43
C ALA A 390 -34.94 -11.96 -18.76
N ASP A 391 -35.36 -12.10 -20.03
CA ASP A 391 -36.73 -11.83 -20.46
C ASP A 391 -37.64 -13.05 -20.33
N ALA A 392 -38.95 -12.81 -20.18
CA ALA A 392 -39.94 -13.88 -19.99
C ALA A 392 -40.13 -14.73 -21.24
N ARG A 393 -40.14 -14.09 -22.41
CA ARG A 393 -40.37 -14.74 -23.69
C ARG A 393 -39.33 -15.81 -23.98
N SER A 394 -38.05 -15.51 -23.80
CA SER A 394 -36.95 -16.47 -23.96
C SER A 394 -37.02 -17.61 -22.94
N ARG A 395 -37.54 -17.38 -21.73
CA ARG A 395 -37.78 -18.47 -20.76
C ARG A 395 -38.90 -19.42 -21.22
N ASP A 396 -39.89 -18.89 -21.92
CA ASP A 396 -41.05 -19.66 -22.37
C ASP A 396 -40.80 -20.35 -23.73
N GLU A 397 -40.02 -19.71 -24.62
CA GLU A 397 -39.77 -20.15 -26.00
C GLU A 397 -38.41 -20.85 -26.22
N LEU A 398 -37.37 -20.55 -25.40
CA LEU A 398 -36.02 -21.10 -25.58
C LEU A 398 -35.67 -22.16 -24.52
N LEU A 399 -35.54 -21.74 -23.26
CA LEU A 399 -35.22 -22.62 -22.15
C LEU A 399 -35.74 -22.01 -20.84
N PRO A 400 -36.68 -22.69 -20.16
CA PRO A 400 -37.03 -22.37 -18.78
C PRO A 400 -35.82 -22.43 -17.84
N ARG A 401 -35.97 -21.97 -16.60
CA ARG A 401 -34.86 -21.99 -15.63
C ARG A 401 -34.30 -23.40 -15.47
N ALA A 402 -32.98 -23.55 -15.55
CA ALA A 402 -32.30 -24.84 -15.56
C ALA A 402 -31.27 -24.92 -14.43
N PRO A 403 -31.22 -26.00 -13.63
CA PRO A 403 -30.15 -26.19 -12.65
C PRO A 403 -28.82 -26.42 -13.36
N GLU A 404 -27.74 -25.85 -12.85
CA GLU A 404 -26.42 -25.94 -13.48
C GLU A 404 -25.35 -26.30 -12.44
N VAL A 405 -24.43 -27.18 -12.82
CA VAL A 405 -23.22 -27.47 -12.05
C VAL A 405 -22.05 -26.85 -12.80
N ALA A 406 -21.16 -26.16 -12.08
CA ALA A 406 -20.03 -25.49 -12.66
C ALA A 406 -18.72 -25.78 -11.92
N LEU A 407 -17.63 -25.80 -12.68
CA LEU A 407 -16.26 -25.77 -12.16
C LEU A 407 -15.66 -24.40 -12.47
N SER A 408 -15.03 -23.78 -11.47
CA SER A 408 -14.43 -22.45 -11.62
C SER A 408 -12.98 -22.44 -11.11
N LEU A 409 -12.05 -22.03 -11.97
CA LEU A 409 -10.65 -21.78 -11.66
C LEU A 409 -10.43 -20.27 -11.52
N ARG A 410 -9.99 -19.83 -10.34
CA ARG A 410 -9.61 -18.44 -10.09
C ARG A 410 -8.11 -18.33 -9.86
N LEU A 411 -7.45 -17.45 -10.60
CA LEU A 411 -6.04 -17.13 -10.47
C LEU A 411 -5.92 -15.66 -10.02
N GLU A 412 -5.61 -15.46 -8.75
CA GLU A 412 -5.54 -14.12 -8.15
C GLU A 412 -4.21 -13.41 -8.42
N ASP A 413 -4.26 -12.08 -8.42
CA ASP A 413 -3.18 -11.15 -8.73
C ASP A 413 -2.54 -11.39 -10.11
N ARG A 414 -3.40 -11.66 -11.09
CA ARG A 414 -3.05 -11.88 -12.50
C ARG A 414 -4.07 -11.18 -13.40
N PRO A 415 -3.63 -10.44 -14.44
CA PRO A 415 -2.24 -10.16 -14.81
C PRO A 415 -1.57 -9.08 -13.93
N LEU A 416 -2.33 -8.37 -13.10
CA LEU A 416 -1.88 -7.29 -12.22
C LEU A 416 -2.31 -7.57 -10.77
N PRO A 417 -1.68 -6.91 -9.77
CA PRO A 417 -2.18 -6.91 -8.39
C PRO A 417 -3.66 -6.52 -8.34
N ASP A 418 -4.42 -7.16 -7.45
CA ASP A 418 -5.86 -6.92 -7.22
C ASP A 418 -6.78 -7.25 -8.41
N PHE A 419 -6.27 -7.88 -9.46
CA PHE A 419 -7.07 -8.51 -10.51
C PHE A 419 -7.01 -10.03 -10.41
N ALA A 420 -8.05 -10.73 -10.86
CA ALA A 420 -7.99 -12.17 -11.09
C ALA A 420 -8.27 -12.53 -12.55
N LEU A 421 -7.69 -13.64 -12.99
CA LEU A 421 -8.22 -14.38 -14.13
C LEU A 421 -9.18 -15.44 -13.60
N LEU A 422 -10.43 -15.37 -14.05
CA LEU A 422 -11.47 -16.33 -13.68
C LEU A 422 -11.87 -17.11 -14.94
N PHE A 423 -11.76 -18.44 -14.87
CA PHE A 423 -12.21 -19.36 -15.90
C PHE A 423 -13.26 -20.29 -15.31
N ASP A 424 -14.33 -20.56 -16.03
CA ASP A 424 -15.33 -21.51 -15.55
C ASP A 424 -16.01 -22.25 -16.69
N VAL A 425 -16.47 -23.45 -16.38
CA VAL A 425 -17.27 -24.28 -17.25
C VAL A 425 -18.52 -24.73 -16.50
N GLY A 426 -19.68 -24.57 -17.13
CA GLY A 426 -20.97 -24.96 -16.58
C GLY A 426 -21.67 -26.00 -17.46
N PHE A 427 -22.40 -26.91 -16.83
CA PHE A 427 -23.14 -27.96 -17.50
C PHE A 427 -24.53 -28.12 -16.89
N SER A 428 -25.54 -28.26 -17.77
CA SER A 428 -26.90 -28.59 -17.40
C SER A 428 -27.49 -29.60 -18.38
N THR A 429 -28.35 -30.48 -17.89
CA THR A 429 -29.13 -31.38 -18.75
C THR A 429 -30.44 -31.74 -18.05
N GLY A 430 -31.49 -31.98 -18.83
CA GLY A 430 -32.77 -32.39 -18.26
C GLY A 430 -33.90 -32.47 -19.27
N ARG A 431 -35.12 -32.57 -18.75
CA ARG A 431 -36.37 -32.52 -19.53
C ARG A 431 -37.22 -31.37 -19.06
N GLN A 432 -37.77 -30.61 -20.01
CA GLN A 432 -38.65 -29.47 -19.75
C GLN A 432 -39.78 -29.42 -20.79
N SER A 433 -40.64 -28.41 -20.71
CA SER A 433 -41.68 -28.18 -21.71
C SER A 433 -41.73 -26.71 -22.08
N LEU A 434 -41.83 -26.42 -23.39
CA LEU A 434 -42.07 -25.08 -23.91
C LEU A 434 -43.56 -24.81 -24.00
N VAL A 435 -43.96 -23.54 -23.87
CA VAL A 435 -45.33 -23.09 -24.09
C VAL A 435 -45.38 -22.39 -25.44
N VAL A 436 -45.95 -23.06 -26.45
CA VAL A 436 -45.94 -22.56 -27.84
C VAL A 436 -47.23 -21.78 -28.17
N ALA A 437 -48.33 -22.11 -27.49
CA ALA A 437 -49.61 -21.42 -27.52
C ALA A 437 -50.36 -21.62 -26.19
N PRO A 438 -51.33 -20.76 -25.80
CA PRO A 438 -52.09 -20.91 -24.57
C PRO A 438 -52.70 -22.33 -24.44
N GLY A 439 -52.28 -23.08 -23.41
CA GLY A 439 -52.75 -24.44 -23.15
C GLY A 439 -51.98 -25.58 -23.85
N SER A 440 -50.99 -25.28 -24.69
CA SER A 440 -50.13 -26.28 -25.35
C SER A 440 -48.75 -26.35 -24.70
N LYS A 441 -48.31 -27.56 -24.33
CA LYS A 441 -46.97 -27.83 -23.78
C LYS A 441 -46.25 -28.83 -24.67
N VAL A 442 -45.08 -28.44 -25.16
CA VAL A 442 -44.23 -29.32 -25.99
C VAL A 442 -43.06 -29.81 -25.14
N PRO A 443 -43.02 -31.10 -24.75
CA PRO A 443 -41.90 -31.65 -23.99
C PRO A 443 -40.63 -31.70 -24.85
N PHE A 444 -39.48 -31.44 -24.22
CA PHE A 444 -38.17 -31.55 -24.85
C PHE A 444 -37.10 -31.95 -23.85
N SER A 445 -36.07 -32.65 -24.33
CA SER A 445 -34.83 -32.85 -23.57
C SER A 445 -33.84 -31.76 -23.96
N TYR A 446 -33.04 -31.28 -23.01
CA TYR A 446 -32.06 -30.23 -23.26
C TYR A 446 -30.71 -30.55 -22.63
N THR A 447 -29.68 -29.96 -23.20
CA THR A 447 -28.32 -29.92 -22.64
C THR A 447 -27.75 -28.53 -22.87
N THR A 448 -27.21 -27.92 -21.81
CA THR A 448 -26.43 -26.67 -21.92
C THR A 448 -24.99 -26.91 -21.51
N PHE A 449 -24.09 -26.24 -22.22
CA PHE A 449 -22.69 -26.14 -21.86
C PHE A 449 -22.26 -24.69 -21.93
N THR A 450 -21.64 -24.19 -20.86
CA THR A 450 -21.09 -22.84 -20.80
C THR A 450 -19.58 -22.90 -20.55
N ALA A 451 -18.83 -22.02 -21.19
CA ALA A 451 -17.41 -21.84 -20.94
C ALA A 451 -17.07 -20.35 -20.95
N GLY A 452 -16.53 -19.83 -19.86
CA GLY A 452 -16.31 -18.42 -19.63
C GLY A 452 -14.89 -18.06 -19.22
N ALA A 453 -14.49 -16.84 -19.57
CA ALA A 453 -13.30 -16.17 -19.05
C ALA A 453 -13.67 -14.75 -18.59
N ALA A 454 -13.12 -14.33 -17.46
CA ALA A 454 -13.36 -13.00 -16.90
C ALA A 454 -12.11 -12.40 -16.26
N LEU A 455 -12.10 -11.07 -16.16
CA LEU A 455 -11.04 -10.29 -15.55
C LEU A 455 -11.59 -9.40 -14.42
N PRO A 456 -12.02 -9.97 -13.29
CA PRO A 456 -12.54 -9.18 -12.18
C PRO A 456 -11.45 -8.45 -11.38
N TYR A 457 -11.80 -7.28 -10.87
CA TYR A 457 -11.08 -6.61 -9.79
C TYR A 457 -11.49 -7.24 -8.45
N LEU A 458 -10.57 -7.27 -7.49
CA LEU A 458 -10.69 -7.91 -6.18
C LEU A 458 -10.66 -6.85 -5.07
N TRP A 459 -11.72 -6.78 -4.27
CA TRP A 459 -11.73 -6.00 -3.03
C TRP A 459 -11.64 -6.94 -1.83
N ARG A 460 -10.64 -6.76 -0.96
CA ARG A 460 -10.28 -7.73 0.09
C ARG A 460 -10.44 -7.13 1.48
N TRP A 461 -11.14 -7.86 2.35
CA TRP A 461 -11.29 -7.54 3.78
C TRP A 461 -11.08 -8.79 4.62
N GLU A 462 -9.88 -8.96 5.16
CA GLU A 462 -9.48 -10.11 6.00
C GLU A 462 -9.79 -11.50 5.41
N ARG A 463 -10.99 -12.04 5.65
CA ARG A 463 -11.47 -13.35 5.17
C ARG A 463 -12.45 -13.22 4.01
N LEU A 464 -12.99 -12.04 3.76
CA LEU A 464 -13.96 -11.74 2.71
C LEU A 464 -13.25 -11.17 1.48
N THR A 465 -13.68 -11.55 0.31
CA THR A 465 -13.24 -10.94 -0.96
C THR A 465 -14.44 -10.76 -1.85
N LEU A 466 -14.71 -9.52 -2.26
CA LEU A 466 -15.66 -9.21 -3.31
C LEU A 466 -14.92 -9.13 -4.63
N PHE A 467 -15.57 -9.52 -5.72
CA PHE A 467 -14.99 -9.37 -7.04
C PHE A 467 -16.04 -9.01 -8.07
N ALA A 468 -15.65 -8.23 -9.09
CA ALA A 468 -16.50 -7.91 -10.22
C ALA A 468 -15.68 -7.46 -11.43
N GLY A 469 -16.16 -7.77 -12.63
CA GLY A 469 -15.52 -7.27 -13.85
C GLY A 469 -16.09 -7.84 -15.15
N PRO A 470 -15.44 -7.50 -16.28
CA PRO A 470 -15.87 -7.93 -17.60
C PRO A 470 -15.68 -9.43 -17.79
N ARG A 471 -16.57 -10.02 -18.59
CA ARG A 471 -16.62 -11.45 -18.90
C ARG A 471 -16.97 -11.67 -20.37
N VAL A 472 -16.43 -12.74 -20.94
CA VAL A 472 -16.87 -13.31 -22.21
C VAL A 472 -17.15 -14.79 -21.99
N ALA A 473 -18.28 -15.29 -22.49
CA ALA A 473 -18.61 -16.70 -22.37
C ALA A 473 -19.30 -17.25 -23.62
N GLY A 474 -18.95 -18.49 -23.97
CA GLY A 474 -19.66 -19.31 -24.93
C GLY A 474 -20.81 -20.05 -24.27
N LEU A 475 -21.98 -20.09 -24.91
CA LEU A 475 -23.12 -20.89 -24.51
C LEU A 475 -23.51 -21.80 -25.67
N TYR A 476 -23.50 -23.11 -25.42
CA TYR A 476 -24.11 -24.12 -26.28
C TYR A 476 -25.41 -24.60 -25.66
N LEU A 477 -26.47 -24.70 -26.46
CA LEU A 477 -27.78 -25.25 -26.10
C LEU A 477 -28.19 -26.28 -27.15
N GLY A 478 -28.26 -27.55 -26.75
CA GLY A 478 -28.88 -28.63 -27.52
C GLY A 478 -30.27 -28.91 -26.99
N ARG A 479 -31.25 -29.11 -27.89
CA ARG A 479 -32.63 -29.49 -27.59
C ARG A 479 -33.07 -30.63 -28.50
N SER A 480 -33.81 -31.59 -27.96
CA SER A 480 -34.42 -32.68 -28.72
C SER A 480 -35.90 -32.76 -28.40
N PHE A 481 -36.72 -32.73 -29.44
CA PHE A 481 -38.18 -32.80 -29.37
C PHE A 481 -38.64 -34.18 -29.84
N ASP A 482 -39.45 -34.84 -29.02
CA ASP A 482 -40.04 -36.15 -29.31
C ASP A 482 -41.55 -36.06 -29.08
N VAL A 483 -42.27 -35.67 -30.13
CA VAL A 483 -43.73 -35.53 -30.13
C VAL A 483 -44.31 -36.19 -31.38
N GLU A 484 -45.52 -36.75 -31.30
CA GLU A 484 -46.15 -37.53 -32.40
C GLU A 484 -46.18 -36.80 -33.76
N ALA A 485 -46.24 -35.48 -33.75
CA ALA A 485 -46.29 -34.64 -34.96
C ALA A 485 -44.92 -34.17 -35.47
N PHE A 486 -43.84 -34.31 -34.70
CA PHE A 486 -42.51 -33.81 -35.04
C PHE A 486 -41.41 -34.46 -34.17
N ALA A 487 -40.44 -35.10 -34.83
CA ALA A 487 -39.20 -35.57 -34.21
C ALA A 487 -38.02 -34.80 -34.81
N GLY A 488 -37.26 -34.09 -33.97
CA GLY A 488 -36.16 -33.25 -34.46
C GLY A 488 -35.28 -32.66 -33.35
N GLY A 489 -34.01 -32.45 -33.68
CA GLY A 489 -33.03 -31.81 -32.81
C GLY A 489 -32.72 -30.38 -33.24
N GLN A 490 -32.44 -29.51 -32.27
CA GLN A 490 -31.97 -28.15 -32.49
C GLN A 490 -30.72 -27.90 -31.64
N SER A 491 -29.72 -27.24 -32.22
CA SER A 491 -28.53 -26.80 -31.49
C SER A 491 -28.27 -25.33 -31.75
N PHE A 492 -27.87 -24.61 -30.72
CA PHE A 492 -27.53 -23.20 -30.76
C PHE A 492 -26.19 -22.97 -30.06
N PHE A 493 -25.33 -22.15 -30.65
CA PHE A 493 -24.09 -21.68 -30.02
C PHE A 493 -24.00 -20.16 -30.14
N THR A 494 -23.54 -19.51 -29.09
CA THR A 494 -23.26 -18.08 -29.07
C THR A 494 -22.05 -17.77 -28.22
N LEU A 495 -21.32 -16.71 -28.59
CA LEU A 495 -20.29 -16.08 -27.78
C LEU A 495 -20.81 -14.71 -27.36
N SER A 496 -20.88 -14.47 -26.06
CA SER A 496 -21.56 -13.29 -25.50
C SER A 496 -20.60 -12.52 -24.59
N PRO A 497 -20.55 -11.18 -24.69
CA PRO A 497 -19.95 -10.34 -23.66
C PRO A 497 -20.89 -10.18 -22.46
N GLY A 498 -20.33 -9.84 -21.31
CA GLY A 498 -21.10 -9.61 -20.10
C GLY A 498 -20.25 -9.15 -18.92
N VAL A 499 -20.84 -9.26 -17.74
CA VAL A 499 -20.20 -8.96 -16.45
C VAL A 499 -20.40 -10.11 -15.48
N VAL A 500 -19.43 -10.29 -14.60
CA VAL A 500 -19.51 -11.22 -13.47
C VAL A 500 -19.27 -10.45 -12.18
N GLY A 501 -19.93 -10.88 -11.11
CA GLY A 501 -19.68 -10.40 -9.76
C GLY A 501 -19.88 -11.51 -8.74
N GLY A 502 -19.17 -11.45 -7.62
CA GLY A 502 -19.27 -12.47 -6.60
C GLY A 502 -18.57 -12.13 -5.29
N VAL A 503 -18.66 -13.09 -4.39
CA VAL A 503 -18.10 -13.02 -3.04
C VAL A 503 -17.41 -14.35 -2.72
N VAL A 504 -16.27 -14.24 -2.05
CA VAL A 504 -15.48 -15.36 -1.54
C VAL A 504 -15.31 -15.16 -0.04
N LEU A 505 -15.62 -16.21 0.73
CA LEU A 505 -15.38 -16.29 2.15
C LEU A 505 -14.34 -17.38 2.43
N ARG A 506 -13.19 -17.00 2.96
CA ARG A 506 -12.11 -17.93 3.30
C ARG A 506 -12.43 -18.69 4.58
N VAL A 507 -12.44 -20.02 4.49
CA VAL A 507 -12.68 -20.97 5.58
C VAL A 507 -11.38 -21.73 5.87
N GLY A 508 -10.48 -21.09 6.62
CA GLY A 508 -9.13 -21.62 6.87
C GLY A 508 -8.17 -21.37 5.72
N GLU A 509 -7.08 -22.14 5.66
CA GLU A 509 -5.99 -21.91 4.71
C GLU A 509 -6.32 -22.36 3.28
N ARG A 510 -7.04 -23.48 3.16
CA ARG A 510 -7.24 -24.18 1.89
C ARG A 510 -8.69 -24.24 1.42
N LEU A 511 -9.67 -23.96 2.26
CA LEU A 511 -11.08 -24.01 1.87
C LEU A 511 -11.64 -22.59 1.74
N GLU A 512 -12.52 -22.41 0.77
CA GLU A 512 -13.31 -21.19 0.60
C GLU A 512 -14.75 -21.52 0.24
N LEU A 513 -15.66 -20.63 0.60
CA LEU A 513 -17.03 -20.63 0.09
C LEU A 513 -17.13 -19.50 -0.91
N MET A 514 -17.72 -19.78 -2.07
CA MET A 514 -17.82 -18.84 -3.18
C MET A 514 -19.26 -18.74 -3.62
N SER A 515 -19.70 -17.52 -3.93
CA SER A 515 -20.93 -17.25 -4.65
C SER A 515 -20.62 -16.29 -5.80
N GLN A 516 -21.16 -16.55 -6.97
CA GLN A 516 -20.97 -15.72 -8.16
C GLN A 516 -22.25 -15.62 -8.97
N ALA A 517 -22.44 -14.48 -9.63
CA ALA A 517 -23.52 -14.23 -10.56
C ALA A 517 -22.98 -13.56 -11.83
N GLN A 518 -23.64 -13.81 -12.95
CA GLN A 518 -23.29 -13.22 -14.24
C GLN A 518 -24.49 -12.58 -14.91
N LEU A 519 -24.24 -11.58 -15.75
CA LEU A 519 -25.19 -11.01 -16.69
C LEU A 519 -24.52 -10.92 -18.06
N MET A 520 -25.10 -11.60 -19.04
CA MET A 520 -24.55 -11.78 -20.38
C MET A 520 -25.53 -11.26 -21.42
N LEU A 521 -25.02 -10.67 -22.50
CA LEU A 521 -25.80 -10.20 -23.63
C LEU A 521 -25.52 -11.07 -24.86
N THR A 522 -26.52 -11.79 -25.35
CA THR A 522 -26.43 -12.64 -26.55
C THR A 522 -27.26 -12.09 -27.69
N TYR A 523 -26.94 -12.51 -28.92
CA TYR A 523 -27.78 -12.30 -30.10
C TYR A 523 -28.28 -13.66 -30.59
N VAL A 524 -29.60 -13.83 -30.66
CA VAL A 524 -30.27 -15.05 -31.11
C VAL A 524 -31.14 -14.75 -32.32
N VAL A 525 -31.16 -15.65 -33.30
CA VAL A 525 -32.08 -15.58 -34.43
C VAL A 525 -33.24 -16.55 -34.15
N VAL A 526 -34.44 -16.01 -33.97
CA VAL A 526 -35.68 -16.77 -33.81
C VAL A 526 -36.55 -16.48 -35.02
N ASP A 527 -36.96 -17.52 -35.74
CA ASP A 527 -37.80 -17.43 -36.95
C ASP A 527 -37.26 -16.44 -38.01
N GLY A 528 -35.94 -16.41 -38.20
CA GLY A 528 -35.28 -15.54 -39.18
C GLY A 528 -35.14 -14.07 -38.77
N ARG A 529 -35.55 -13.70 -37.55
CA ARG A 529 -35.35 -12.36 -36.98
C ARG A 529 -34.32 -12.41 -35.86
N GLY A 530 -33.27 -11.60 -35.97
CA GLY A 530 -32.26 -11.50 -34.93
C GLY A 530 -32.68 -10.56 -33.80
N GLN A 531 -32.51 -11.01 -32.56
CA GLN A 531 -32.89 -10.31 -31.34
C GLN A 531 -31.76 -10.38 -30.31
N ALA A 532 -31.47 -9.26 -29.66
CA ALA A 532 -30.60 -9.24 -28.48
C ALA A 532 -31.37 -9.78 -27.26
N VAL A 533 -30.81 -10.78 -26.60
CA VAL A 533 -31.39 -11.45 -25.43
C VAL A 533 -30.37 -11.45 -24.31
N GLY A 534 -30.79 -11.10 -23.10
CA GLY A 534 -29.95 -11.23 -21.91
C GLY A 534 -30.09 -12.63 -21.30
N PHE A 535 -29.00 -13.22 -20.82
CA PHE A 535 -29.08 -14.37 -19.92
C PHE A 535 -28.27 -14.12 -18.66
N THR A 536 -28.67 -14.76 -17.57
CA THR A 536 -28.07 -14.60 -16.26
C THR A 536 -27.99 -15.96 -15.56
N GLY A 537 -27.04 -16.09 -14.66
CA GLY A 537 -26.88 -17.27 -13.84
C GLY A 537 -26.29 -16.89 -12.49
N GLY A 538 -26.60 -17.70 -11.49
CA GLY A 538 -26.07 -17.55 -10.13
C GLY A 538 -25.69 -18.91 -9.59
N TRP A 539 -24.48 -19.02 -9.04
CA TRP A 539 -23.95 -20.25 -8.46
C TRP A 539 -23.28 -19.99 -7.12
N ALA A 540 -23.37 -20.97 -6.23
CA ALA A 540 -22.63 -20.98 -4.99
C ALA A 540 -22.05 -22.37 -4.72
N GLY A 541 -20.97 -22.43 -3.95
CA GLY A 541 -20.34 -23.69 -3.61
C GLY A 541 -19.05 -23.51 -2.84
N ALA A 542 -18.20 -24.54 -2.89
CA ALA A 542 -16.96 -24.61 -2.15
C ALA A 542 -15.76 -24.71 -3.10
N GLY A 543 -14.67 -24.05 -2.71
CA GLY A 543 -13.41 -24.05 -3.41
C GLY A 543 -12.27 -24.58 -2.56
N TYR A 544 -11.31 -25.20 -3.25
CA TYR A 544 -10.03 -25.58 -2.69
C TYR A 544 -8.94 -24.67 -3.25
N ARG A 545 -8.15 -24.10 -2.35
CA ARG A 545 -7.05 -23.18 -2.65
C ARG A 545 -5.72 -23.93 -2.65
N PHE A 546 -4.90 -23.76 -3.69
CA PHE A 546 -3.62 -24.45 -3.87
C PHE A 546 -2.50 -23.57 -4.46
#